data_AF-A0A5T0SE91-F1
#
_entry.id   AF-A0A5T0SE91-F1
#
_cell.length_a   1.000
_cell.length_b   1.000
_cell.length_c   1.000
_cell.angle_alpha   90.00
_cell.angle_beta   90.00
_cell.angle_gamma   90.00
#
_symmetry.space_group_name_H-M   'P 1'
#
loop_
_entity.id
_entity.type
_entity.pdbx_description
1 polymer ?
#
loop_
_entity_poly.entity_id
_entity_poly.type
_entity_poly.pdbx_seq_one_letter_code
_entity_poly.pdbx_strand_id
1 'polypeptide(L)'
;NLFAVFLVKQHLSYKLGKRIVQTKSILDIIELPLDLKNIVDSHKRNQLIPYNIKIENCLDYGEALKIKNYFSYKLGLILIKAHKNWYKGGYIKFWFDLYKLKKEYKNKKGK
;
A
#
# COMPACT_ATOMS: atom_id res chain seq x y z
N ASN A 1 13.30 -3.97 -19.35
CA ASN A 1 12.62 -5.05 -18.61
C ASN A 1 12.10 -4.45 -17.29
N LEU A 2 10.78 -4.30 -17.10
CA LEU A 2 10.14 -3.60 -15.96
C LEU A 2 9.28 -4.55 -15.09
N PHE A 3 9.68 -5.81 -15.04
CA PHE A 3 8.86 -6.88 -14.47
C PHE A 3 8.72 -6.78 -12.95
N ALA A 4 9.80 -6.50 -12.20
CA ALA A 4 9.73 -6.37 -10.75
C ALA A 4 8.91 -5.13 -10.33
N VAL A 5 9.07 -4.01 -11.04
CA VAL A 5 8.25 -2.80 -10.85
C VAL A 5 6.77 -3.08 -11.10
N PHE A 6 6.45 -3.82 -12.16
CA PHE A 6 5.08 -4.23 -12.46
C PHE A 6 4.48 -5.06 -11.31
N LEU A 7 5.20 -6.08 -10.84
CA LEU A 7 4.73 -6.93 -9.73
C LEU A 7 4.49 -6.15 -8.45
N VAL A 8 5.37 -5.21 -8.09
CA VAL A 8 5.17 -4.35 -6.91
C VAL A 8 3.95 -3.45 -7.08
N LYS A 9 3.67 -2.93 -8.28
CA LYS A 9 2.47 -2.13 -8.55
C LYS A 9 1.18 -2.97 -8.53
N GLN A 10 1.26 -4.27 -8.82
CA GLN A 10 0.12 -5.18 -8.70
C GLN A 10 -0.22 -5.55 -7.25
N HIS A 11 0.73 -5.38 -6.32
CA HIS A 11 0.53 -5.65 -4.90
C HIS A 11 -0.65 -4.85 -4.32
N LEU A 12 -1.50 -5.52 -3.52
CA LEU A 12 -2.69 -4.88 -2.93
C LEU A 12 -2.35 -3.63 -2.11
N SER A 13 -1.25 -3.66 -1.34
CA SER A 13 -0.77 -2.49 -0.58
C SER A 13 -0.46 -1.28 -1.45
N TYR A 14 0.11 -1.49 -2.65
CA TYR A 14 0.37 -0.38 -3.56
C TYR A 14 -0.96 0.25 -4.00
N LYS A 15 -1.93 -0.57 -4.42
CA LYS A 15 -3.24 -0.12 -4.91
C LYS A 15 -4.01 0.65 -3.84
N LEU A 16 -4.15 0.07 -2.64
CA LEU A 16 -4.87 0.70 -1.53
C LEU A 16 -4.19 1.99 -1.07
N GLY A 17 -2.88 1.92 -0.82
CA GLY A 17 -2.12 3.05 -0.34
C GLY A 17 -2.09 4.22 -1.32
N LYS A 18 -2.01 3.94 -2.62
CA LYS A 18 -2.10 4.95 -3.68
C LYS A 18 -3.47 5.65 -3.65
N ARG A 19 -4.57 4.89 -3.58
CA ARG A 19 -5.93 5.46 -3.53
C ARG A 19 -6.14 6.36 -2.31
N ILE A 20 -5.62 5.97 -1.14
CA ILE A 20 -5.72 6.80 0.08
C ILE A 20 -4.97 8.12 -0.10
N VAL A 21 -3.72 8.08 -0.58
CA VAL A 21 -2.91 9.30 -0.79
C VAL A 21 -3.49 10.23 -1.87
N GLN A 22 -4.23 9.68 -2.84
CA GLN A 22 -4.89 10.46 -3.88
C GLN A 22 -6.19 11.15 -3.42
N THR A 23 -6.68 10.85 -2.22
CA THR A 23 -7.85 11.51 -1.60
C THR A 23 -7.50 12.97 -1.29
N LYS A 24 -8.20 13.92 -1.90
CA LYS A 24 -7.94 15.37 -1.77
C LYS A 24 -9.16 16.16 -1.33
N SER A 25 -10.36 15.62 -1.50
CA SER A 25 -11.63 16.30 -1.19
C SER A 25 -12.47 15.53 -0.16
N ILE A 26 -13.47 16.21 0.41
CA ILE A 26 -14.45 15.58 1.30
C ILE A 26 -15.25 14.50 0.57
N LEU A 27 -15.59 14.73 -0.71
CA LEU A 27 -16.25 13.74 -1.55
C LEU A 27 -15.39 12.48 -1.69
N ASP A 28 -14.08 12.64 -1.95
CA ASP A 28 -13.17 11.50 -2.04
C ASP A 28 -13.13 10.69 -0.74
N ILE A 29 -13.26 11.35 0.43
CA ILE A 29 -13.27 10.71 1.75
C ILE A 29 -14.54 9.89 1.94
N ILE A 30 -15.69 10.41 1.51
CA ILE A 30 -16.98 9.72 1.59
C ILE A 30 -16.99 8.48 0.68
N GLU A 31 -16.40 8.58 -0.51
CA GLU A 31 -16.31 7.47 -1.47
C GLU A 31 -15.23 6.44 -1.12
N LEU A 32 -14.20 6.86 -0.37
CA LEU A 32 -13.02 6.05 -0.07
C LEU A 32 -13.35 4.63 0.46
N PRO A 33 -14.31 4.41 1.38
CA PRO A 33 -14.64 3.07 1.85
C PRO A 33 -15.10 2.14 0.72
N LEU A 34 -15.94 2.65 -0.19
CA LEU A 34 -16.45 1.87 -1.34
C LEU A 34 -15.33 1.58 -2.33
N ASP A 35 -14.47 2.56 -2.62
CA ASP A 35 -13.33 2.39 -3.52
C ASP A 35 -12.34 1.37 -2.99
N LEU A 36 -12.00 1.41 -1.70
CA LEU A 36 -11.09 0.44 -1.10
C LEU A 36 -11.68 -0.97 -1.16
N LYS A 37 -12.99 -1.13 -0.93
CA LYS A 37 -13.69 -2.42 -1.10
C LYS A 37 -13.59 -2.90 -2.55
N ASN A 38 -13.91 -2.04 -3.52
CA ASN A 38 -13.85 -2.36 -4.96
C ASN A 38 -12.44 -2.77 -5.41
N ILE A 39 -11.40 -2.11 -4.89
CA ILE A 39 -9.99 -2.45 -5.14
C ILE A 39 -9.67 -3.84 -4.58
N VAL A 40 -10.10 -4.15 -3.36
CA VAL A 40 -9.88 -5.47 -2.73
C VAL A 40 -10.59 -6.56 -3.53
N ASP A 41 -11.87 -6.36 -3.86
CA ASP A 41 -12.68 -7.34 -4.58
C ASP A 41 -12.11 -7.62 -5.97
N SER A 42 -11.72 -6.56 -6.70
CA SER A 42 -11.07 -6.70 -8.01
C SER A 42 -9.70 -7.35 -7.91
N HIS A 43 -8.93 -7.07 -6.86
CA HIS A 43 -7.64 -7.73 -6.63
C HIS A 43 -7.80 -9.23 -6.37
N LYS A 44 -8.83 -9.64 -5.62
CA LYS A 44 -9.14 -11.06 -5.38
C LYS A 44 -9.57 -11.77 -6.66
N ARG A 45 -10.43 -11.15 -7.48
CA ARG A 45 -10.89 -11.73 -8.75
C ARG A 45 -9.76 -11.90 -9.78
N ASN A 46 -8.85 -10.93 -9.85
CA ASN A 46 -7.82 -10.84 -10.90
C ASN A 46 -6.42 -11.27 -10.41
N GLN A 47 -6.31 -12.02 -9.30
CA GLN A 47 -5.02 -12.46 -8.79
C GLN A 47 -4.46 -13.59 -9.68
N LEU A 48 -3.78 -13.20 -10.77
CA LEU A 48 -3.26 -14.11 -11.80
C LEU A 48 -1.87 -14.69 -11.48
N ILE A 49 -1.20 -14.23 -10.41
CA ILE A 49 0.21 -14.57 -10.15
C ILE A 49 0.36 -15.10 -8.71
N PRO A 50 0.84 -16.34 -8.51
CA PRO A 50 1.25 -16.81 -7.20
C PRO A 50 2.41 -15.96 -6.68
N TYR A 51 2.31 -15.50 -5.44
CA TYR A 51 3.21 -14.54 -4.78
C TYR A 51 4.68 -15.01 -4.63
N ASN A 52 5.06 -16.16 -5.19
CA ASN A 52 6.34 -16.82 -4.96
C ASN A 52 7.42 -16.56 -6.02
N ILE A 53 7.28 -15.51 -6.84
CA ILE A 53 8.34 -15.14 -7.78
C ILE A 53 9.44 -14.37 -7.02
N LYS A 54 10.67 -14.92 -7.04
CA LYS A 54 11.88 -14.21 -6.57
C LYS A 54 12.22 -13.07 -7.53
N ILE A 55 11.67 -11.89 -7.28
CA ILE A 55 11.93 -10.67 -8.07
C ILE A 55 13.35 -10.11 -7.88
N GLU A 56 14.13 -10.67 -6.95
CA GLU A 56 15.51 -10.26 -6.63
C GLU A 56 16.46 -10.42 -7.83
N ASN A 57 16.16 -11.35 -8.74
CA ASN A 57 16.94 -11.58 -9.94
C ASN A 57 16.53 -10.68 -11.13
N CYS A 58 15.53 -9.80 -10.95
CA CYS A 58 15.11 -8.88 -12.00
C CYS A 58 16.04 -7.67 -12.08
N LEU A 59 16.38 -7.24 -13.29
CA LEU A 59 17.24 -6.07 -13.53
C LEU A 59 16.69 -4.78 -12.90
N ASP A 60 15.37 -4.65 -12.79
CA ASP A 60 14.67 -3.50 -12.22
C ASP A 60 14.29 -3.67 -10.73
N TYR A 61 14.93 -4.62 -10.02
CA TYR A 61 14.67 -4.87 -8.61
C TYR A 61 14.96 -3.65 -7.74
N GLY A 62 15.98 -2.85 -8.07
CA GLY A 62 16.31 -1.61 -7.37
C GLY A 62 15.14 -0.60 -7.40
N GLU A 63 14.52 -0.40 -8.55
CA GLU A 63 13.35 0.45 -8.74
C GLU A 63 12.13 -0.11 -7.98
N ALA A 64 11.94 -1.42 -8.02
CA ALA A 64 10.87 -2.09 -7.28
C ALA A 64 11.02 -1.87 -5.76
N LEU A 65 12.25 -1.90 -5.25
CA LEU A 65 12.55 -1.62 -3.84
C LEU A 65 12.27 -0.16 -3.46
N LYS A 66 12.58 0.80 -4.35
CA LYS A 66 12.21 2.21 -4.17
C LYS A 66 10.69 2.35 -4.01
N ILE A 67 9.89 1.68 -4.85
CA ILE A 67 8.42 1.72 -4.78
C ILE A 67 7.89 1.11 -3.48
N LYS A 68 8.45 -0.03 -3.02
CA LYS A 68 8.09 -0.62 -1.71
C LYS A 68 8.39 0.35 -0.54
N ASN A 69 9.35 1.25 -0.73
CA ASN A 69 9.69 2.32 0.19
C ASN A 69 8.89 3.61 0.01
N TYR A 70 7.84 3.65 -0.83
CA TYR A 70 6.94 4.81 -0.94
C TYR A 70 5.97 4.90 0.24
N PHE A 71 5.56 6.14 0.56
CA PHE A 71 4.63 6.41 1.67
C PHE A 71 3.32 5.67 1.45
N SER A 72 2.78 5.77 0.23
CA SER A 72 1.58 5.06 -0.20
C SER A 72 1.71 3.56 0.01
N TYR A 73 2.79 2.92 -0.46
CA TYR A 73 2.97 1.48 -0.31
C TYR A 73 2.95 1.04 1.17
N LYS A 74 3.71 1.73 2.03
CA LYS A 74 3.75 1.46 3.47
C LYS A 74 2.42 1.73 4.16
N LEU A 75 1.71 2.78 3.76
CA LEU A 75 0.36 3.08 4.25
C LEU A 75 -0.62 1.93 3.93
N GLY A 76 -0.60 1.43 2.69
CA GLY A 76 -1.42 0.29 2.31
C GLY A 76 -1.08 -1.00 3.08
N LEU A 77 0.19 -1.22 3.43
CA LEU A 77 0.59 -2.33 4.31
C LEU A 77 -0.01 -2.17 5.72
N ILE A 78 0.06 -0.97 6.30
CA ILE A 78 -0.51 -0.66 7.61
C ILE A 78 -2.02 -0.87 7.60
N LEU A 79 -2.73 -0.42 6.55
CA LEU A 79 -4.17 -0.65 6.40
C LEU A 79 -4.53 -2.15 6.37
N ILE A 80 -3.82 -2.95 5.56
CA ILE A 80 -4.07 -4.40 5.48
C ILE A 80 -3.84 -5.06 6.85
N LYS A 81 -2.77 -4.68 7.55
CA LYS A 81 -2.48 -5.20 8.90
C LYS A 81 -3.58 -4.83 9.90
N ALA A 82 -4.06 -3.59 9.86
CA ALA A 82 -5.13 -3.11 10.70
C ALA A 82 -6.42 -3.90 10.46
N HIS A 83 -6.79 -4.07 9.19
CA HIS A 83 -7.98 -4.82 8.81
C HIS A 83 -7.89 -6.30 9.23
N LYS A 84 -6.74 -6.96 9.04
CA LYS A 84 -6.55 -8.36 9.51
C LYS A 84 -6.67 -8.52 11.03
N ASN A 85 -6.40 -7.46 11.79
CA ASN A 85 -6.42 -7.47 13.25
C ASN A 85 -7.54 -6.58 13.81
N TRP A 86 -8.60 -6.32 13.05
CA TRP A 86 -9.62 -5.33 13.42
C TRP A 86 -10.23 -5.62 14.80
N TYR A 87 -10.52 -6.90 15.09
CA TYR A 87 -11.06 -7.40 16.36
C TYR A 87 -10.07 -7.34 17.54
N LYS A 88 -8.78 -7.13 17.28
CA LYS A 88 -7.72 -6.93 18.29
C LYS A 88 -7.29 -5.47 18.42
N GLY A 89 -8.16 -4.53 18.05
CA GLY A 89 -7.82 -3.10 18.04
C GLY A 89 -6.88 -2.70 16.89
N GLY A 90 -6.90 -3.42 15.77
CA GLY A 90 -6.02 -3.17 14.62
C GLY A 90 -6.11 -1.73 14.08
N TYR A 91 -7.28 -1.10 14.13
CA TYR A 91 -7.46 0.30 13.72
C TYR A 91 -6.97 1.31 14.77
N ILE A 92 -6.90 0.96 16.06
CA ILE A 92 -6.22 1.79 17.06
C ILE A 92 -4.73 1.80 16.75
N LYS A 93 -4.15 0.62 16.50
CA LYS A 93 -2.75 0.49 16.08
C LYS A 93 -2.46 1.18 14.74
N PHE A 94 -3.40 1.17 13.80
CA PHE A 94 -3.30 1.89 12.53
C PHE A 94 -2.99 3.38 12.73
N TRP A 95 -3.67 4.06 13.66
CA TRP A 95 -3.44 5.47 13.94
C TRP A 95 -2.01 5.74 14.43
N PHE A 96 -1.50 4.91 15.35
CA PHE A 96 -0.12 5.00 15.84
C PHE A 96 0.91 4.73 14.74
N ASP A 97 0.71 3.67 13.95
CA ASP A 97 1.60 3.30 12.85
C ASP A 97 1.60 4.38 11.75
N LEU A 98 0.44 4.97 11.44
CA LEU A 98 0.32 6.08 10.49
C LEU A 98 1.04 7.34 11.00
N TYR A 99 0.90 7.66 12.28
CA TYR A 99 1.61 8.79 12.88
C TYR A 99 3.13 8.61 12.80
N LYS A 100 3.62 7.40 13.15
CA LYS A 100 5.05 7.06 13.03
C LYS A 100 5.53 7.16 11.60
N LEU A 101 4.77 6.61 10.64
CA LEU A 101 5.10 6.70 9.21
C LEU A 101 5.20 8.17 8.76
N LYS A 102 4.24 9.02 9.12
CA LYS A 102 4.30 10.45 8.77
C LYS A 102 5.54 11.13 9.34
N LYS A 103 5.91 10.83 10.60
CA LYS A 103 7.11 11.36 11.25
C LYS A 103 8.39 10.92 10.52
N GLU A 104 8.52 9.65 10.18
CA GLU A 104 9.66 9.12 9.43
C GLU A 104 9.82 9.79 8.06
N TYR A 105 8.73 10.02 7.33
CA TYR A 105 8.79 10.69 6.02
C TYR A 105 9.14 12.16 6.12
N LYS A 106 8.62 12.88 7.13
CA LYS A 106 9.00 14.27 7.36
C LYS A 106 10.50 14.40 7.65
N ASN A 107 11.03 13.52 8.50
CA ASN A 107 12.45 13.52 8.86
C ASN A 107 13.37 13.15 7.69
N LYS A 108 12.91 12.32 6.74
CA LYS A 108 13.66 12.00 5.52
C LYS A 108 13.64 13.11 4.47
N LYS A 109 12.62 13.98 4.47
CA LYS A 109 12.53 15.12 3.54
C LYS A 109 13.29 16.36 4.04
N GLY A 110 13.52 16.46 5.34
CA GLY A 110 14.30 17.55 5.95
C GLY A 110 15.80 17.27 6.08
N LYS A 111 16.28 16.19 5.46
CA LYS A 111 17.68 15.84 5.27
C LYS A 111 17.96 15.87 3.77
#